data_AF-A0A5C0DUQ2-F1
#
_entry.id   AF-A0A5C0DUQ2-F1
#
_cell.length_a   1.000
_cell.length_b   1.000
_cell.length_c   1.000
_cell.angle_alpha   90.00
_cell.angle_beta   90.00
_cell.angle_gamma   90.00
#
_symmetry.space_group_name_H-M   'P 1'
#
loop_
_entity.id
_entity.type
_entity.pdbx_description
1 polymer ?
#
loop_
_entity_poly.entity_id
_entity_poly.type
_entity_poly.pdbx_seq_one_letter_code
_entity_poly.pdbx_strand_id
1 'polypeptide(L)' 'MIIQWSEEDNCFLVGFPDFPGQKWRTHGDTYELAVTNGIEALDSLIIAYEAAGDALPEATVCNAA' A
#
# COMPACT_ATOMS: atom_id res chain seq x y z
N MET A 1 -0.53 2.99 5.18
CA MET A 1 0.33 1.95 4.58
C MET A 1 0.76 0.98 5.66
N ILE A 2 0.72 -0.32 5.37
CA ILE A 2 1.24 -1.40 6.23
C ILE A 2 2.39 -2.07 5.51
N ILE A 3 3.50 -2.30 6.22
CA ILE A 3 4.68 -3.03 5.74
C ILE A 3 4.92 -4.22 6.67
N GLN A 4 4.95 -5.44 6.14
CA GLN A 4 5.11 -6.67 6.92
C GLN A 4 6.06 -7.64 6.24
N TRP A 5 6.91 -8.32 7.03
CA TRP A 5 7.76 -9.39 6.52
C TRP A 5 6.93 -10.63 6.17
N SER A 6 7.17 -11.21 4.99
CA SER A 6 6.64 -12.51 4.57
C SER A 6 7.75 -13.55 4.65
N GLU A 7 7.55 -14.60 5.45
CA GLU A 7 8.48 -15.74 5.48
C GLU A 7 8.40 -16.57 4.19
N GLU A 8 7.24 -16.61 3.53
CA GLU A 8 7.02 -17.36 2.29
C GLU A 8 7.73 -16.68 1.11
N ASP A 9 7.64 -15.34 1.02
CA ASP A 9 8.21 -14.57 -0.09
C ASP A 9 9.62 -14.04 0.21
N ASN A 10 10.09 -14.18 1.47
CA ASN A 10 11.37 -13.68 1.95
C ASN A 10 11.62 -12.19 1.62
N CYS A 11 10.58 -11.37 1.76
CA CYS A 11 10.63 -9.93 1.55
C CYS A 11 9.55 -9.21 2.38
N PHE A 12 9.59 -7.87 2.40
CA PHE A 12 8.52 -7.06 2.97
C PHE A 12 7.40 -6.88 1.95
N LEU A 13 6.17 -7.22 2.33
CA LEU A 13 4.96 -6.94 1.58
C LEU A 13 4.36 -5.60 2.03
N VAL A 14 3.80 -4.86 1.08
CA VAL A 14 3.21 -3.54 1.30
C VAL A 14 1.74 -3.56 0.93
N GLY A 15 0.90 -3.10 1.86
CA GLY A 15 -0.54 -3.03 1.68
C GLY A 15 -1.13 -1.67 2.04
N PHE A 16 -2.28 -1.35 1.47
CA PHE A 16 -3.05 -0.14 1.74
C PHE A 16 -4.41 -0.53 2.32
N PRO A 17 -4.57 -0.52 3.66
CA PRO A 17 -5.78 -1.02 4.33
C PRO A 17 -7.04 -0.26 3.93
N ASP A 18 -6.89 1.02 3.61
CA ASP A 18 -8.00 1.90 3.23
C ASP A 18 -8.56 1.54 1.85
N PHE A 19 -7.77 0.89 0.99
CA PHE A 19 -8.19 0.52 -0.35
C PHE A 19 -8.77 -0.91 -0.37
N PRO A 20 -10.03 -1.10 -0.82
CA PRO A 20 -10.60 -2.42 -0.95
C PRO A 20 -9.89 -3.26 -2.03
N GLY A 21 -10.01 -4.58 -1.91
CA GLY A 21 -9.47 -5.55 -2.88
C GLY A 21 -8.21 -6.25 -2.39
N GLN A 22 -7.18 -6.30 -3.24
CA GLN A 22 -5.96 -7.06 -2.95
C GLN A 22 -5.22 -6.46 -1.74
N LYS A 23 -4.94 -7.31 -0.75
CA LYS A 23 -4.28 -6.95 0.51
C LYS A 23 -2.87 -6.40 0.30
N TRP A 24 -2.07 -7.11 -0.50
CA TRP A 24 -0.67 -6.76 -0.81
C TRP A 24 -0.60 -6.20 -2.23
N ARG A 25 0.03 -5.04 -2.38
CA ARG A 25 0.09 -4.28 -3.64
C ARG A 25 1.47 -4.29 -4.28
N THR A 26 2.51 -4.38 -3.45
CA THR A 26 3.91 -4.42 -3.88
C THR A 26 4.77 -5.01 -2.76
N HIS A 27 6.07 -5.10 -2.99
CA HIS A 27 7.03 -5.64 -2.04
C HIS A 27 8.37 -4.89 -2.08
N GLY A 28 9.27 -5.21 -1.15
CA GLY A 28 10.66 -4.76 -1.17
C GLY A 28 11.53 -5.58 -0.22
N ASP A 29 12.80 -5.76 -0.56
CA ASP A 29 13.72 -6.60 0.23
C ASP A 29 14.21 -5.90 1.50
N THR A 30 14.10 -4.58 1.54
CA THR A 30 14.40 -3.73 2.70
C THR A 30 13.21 -2.84 3.01
N TYR A 31 13.16 -2.28 4.22
CA TYR A 31 12.16 -1.27 4.55
C TYR A 31 12.19 -0.06 3.60
N GLU A 32 13.38 0.39 3.22
CA GLU A 32 13.54 1.52 2.30
C GLU A 32 12.95 1.21 0.92
N LEU A 33 13.27 0.04 0.35
CA LEU A 33 12.73 -0.37 -0.93
C LEU A 33 11.22 -0.61 -0.87
N ALA A 34 10.73 -1.20 0.22
CA ALA A 34 9.30 -1.41 0.43
C ALA A 34 8.53 -0.08 0.49
N VAL A 35 9.06 0.93 1.21
CA VAL A 35 8.45 2.27 1.26
C VAL A 35 8.45 2.92 -0.13
N THR A 36 9.59 2.93 -0.82
CA THR A 36 9.71 3.52 -2.16
C THR A 36 8.72 2.90 -3.14
N ASN A 37 8.71 1.58 -3.24
CA ASN A 37 7.77 0.86 -4.10
C ASN A 37 6.32 1.08 -3.66
N GLY A 38 6.07 1.17 -2.36
CA GLY A 38 4.76 1.47 -1.79
C GLY A 38 4.23 2.84 -2.20
N ILE A 39 5.08 3.87 -2.24
CA ILE A 39 4.67 5.20 -2.70
C ILE A 39 4.29 5.16 -4.17
N GLU A 40 5.13 4.57 -5.03
CA GLU A 40 4.85 4.43 -6.47
C GLU A 40 3.56 3.64 -6.75
N ALA A 41 3.32 2.57 -5.99
CA ALA A 41 2.11 1.76 -6.11
C ALA A 41 0.86 2.52 -5.63
N LEU A 42 0.98 3.36 -4.60
CA LEU A 42 -0.13 4.18 -4.12
C LEU A 42 -0.49 5.27 -5.15
N ASP A 43 0.50 5.96 -5.71
CA ASP A 43 0.27 6.97 -6.75
C ASP A 43 -0.43 6.36 -7.97
N SER A 44 0.05 5.19 -8.42
CA SER A 44 -0.57 4.45 -9.52
C SER A 44 -2.01 4.03 -9.22
N LEU A 45 -2.31 3.65 -7.97
CA LEU A 45 -3.65 3.26 -7.55
C LEU A 45 -4.60 4.45 -7.50
N ILE A 46 -4.14 5.61 -7.02
CA ILE A 46 -4.92 6.85 -7.02
C ILE A 46 -5.28 7.26 -8.45
N ILE A 47 -4.30 7.26 -9.36
CA ILE A 47 -4.52 7.57 -10.78
C ILE A 47 -5.57 6.63 -11.39
N ALA A 48 -5.53 5.34 -11.05
CA ALA A 48 -6.50 4.37 -11.55
C ALA A 48 -7.94 4.67 -11.06
N TYR A 49 -8.12 5.02 -9.78
CA TYR A 49 -9.43 5.40 -9.23
C TYR A 49 -9.97 6.67 -9.90
N GLU A 50 -9.12 7.70 -10.04
CA GLU A 50 -9.49 8.95 -10.70
C GLU A 50 -9.90 8.73 -12.17
N ALA A 51 -9.14 7.90 -12.89
CA ALA A 51 -9.46 7.56 -14.29
C ALA A 51 -10.76 6.75 -14.43
N ALA A 52 -11.09 5.93 -13.44
CA ALA A 52 -12.35 5.18 -13.38
C ALA A 52 -13.55 6.04 -12.93
N GLY A 53 -13.31 7.22 -12.36
CA GLY A 53 -14.33 8.03 -11.71
C GLY A 53 -14.79 7.47 -10.36
N ASP A 54 -13.99 6.57 -9.77
CA ASP A 54 -14.26 5.97 -8.47
C ASP A 54 -13.84 6.91 -7.33
N ALA A 55 -14.58 6.89 -6.23
CA ALA A 55 -14.23 7.67 -5.05
C ALA A 55 -13.01 7.05 -4.35
N LEU A 56 -12.01 7.89 -4.03
CA LEU A 56 -10.89 7.48 -3.19
C LEU A 56 -11.39 7.15 -1.76
N PRO A 57 -10.79 6.16 -1.09
CA PRO A 57 -11.16 5.83 0.28
C PRO A 57 -10.77 6.93 1.26
N GLU A 58 -11.52 7.05 2.36
CA GLU A 58 -11.15 7.92 3.47
C GLU A 58 -9.95 7.33 4.23
N ALA A 59 -9.01 8.19 4.59
CA ALA A 59 -7.82 7.76 5.32
C ALA A 59 -8.16 7.36 6.76
N THR A 60 -7.70 6.18 7.19
CA THR A 60 -7.80 5.76 8.60
C THR A 60 -7.04 6.72 9.51
N VAL A 61 -7.74 7.33 10.47
CA VAL A 61 -7.14 8.21 11.46
C VAL A 61 -6.51 7.39 12.59
N CYS A 62 -5.20 7.54 12.79
CA CYS A 62 -4.50 6.98 13.95
C CYS A 62 -4.37 8.08 15.02
N ASN A 63 -5.02 7.89 16.17
CA ASN A 63 -4.78 8.74 17.33
C ASN A 63 -3.54 8.20 18.06
N ALA A 64 -2.42 8.91 17.93
CA ALA A 64 -1.23 8.61 18.73
C ALA A 64 -1.53 8.93 20.21
N ALA A 65 -1.29 7.95 21.09
CA ALA A 65 -1.41 8.10 22.54
C ALA A 65 -0.15 8.72 23.15
#